data_AF-P18202-F1
#
_entry.id   AF-P18202-F1
#
_cell.length_a   1.000
_cell.length_b   1.000
_cell.length_c   1.000
_cell.angle_alpha   90.00
_cell.angle_beta   90.00
_cell.angle_gamma   90.00
#
_symmetry.space_group_name_H-M   'P 1'
#
loop_
_entity.id
_entity.type
_entity.pdbx_description
1 polymer ?
#
loop_
_entity_poly.entity_id
_entity_poly.type
_entity_poly.pdbx_seq_one_letter_code
_entity_poly.pdbx_strand_id
1 'polypeptide(L)'
;ECDALQRFKVKHQWAEAFGTSHHRLDFGLKLWNSIFRDAPEIRGLFKRVDGDNAYSAEFEAHAERVLGGLDMTISLLDDQAAFDAQLAHLKSQHAERNIKADYYGVFVNELLAVLPDYLGTKLDFKAWSECLGVITGAIHD
;
A
#
# COMPACT_ATOMS: atom_id res chain seq x y z
N GLU A 1 -11.68 -13.99 -1.78
CA GLU A 1 -10.67 -14.32 -2.83
C GLU A 1 -10.47 -13.11 -3.73
N CYS A 2 -9.29 -12.96 -4.35
CA CYS A 2 -9.02 -11.90 -5.35
C CYS A 2 -9.04 -12.53 -6.75
N ASP A 3 -10.22 -12.59 -7.37
CA ASP A 3 -10.46 -13.25 -8.66
C ASP A 3 -10.02 -12.39 -9.86
N ALA A 4 -10.15 -12.94 -11.08
CA ALA A 4 -9.75 -12.25 -12.31
C ALA A 4 -10.45 -10.90 -12.51
N LEU A 5 -11.76 -10.79 -12.26
CA LEU A 5 -12.50 -9.55 -12.44
C LEU A 5 -12.08 -8.51 -11.39
N GLN A 6 -11.86 -8.94 -10.15
CA GLN A 6 -11.42 -8.08 -9.07
C GLN A 6 -10.01 -7.55 -9.31
N ARG A 7 -9.10 -8.39 -9.82
CA ARG A 7 -7.75 -7.97 -10.24
C ARG A 7 -7.80 -6.86 -11.28
N PHE A 8 -8.58 -7.04 -12.36
CA PHE A 8 -8.74 -5.99 -13.38
C PHE A 8 -9.40 -4.73 -12.81
N LYS A 9 -10.37 -4.87 -11.91
CA LYS A 9 -11.03 -3.75 -11.23
C LYS A 9 -10.06 -2.95 -10.38
N VAL A 10 -9.27 -3.61 -9.53
CA VAL A 10 -8.26 -2.98 -8.67
C VAL A 10 -7.18 -2.31 -9.51
N LYS A 11 -6.68 -2.97 -10.57
CA LYS A 11 -5.73 -2.35 -11.51
C LYS A 11 -6.27 -1.04 -12.09
N HIS A 12 -7.50 -1.06 -12.60
CA HIS A 12 -8.11 0.10 -13.23
C HIS A 12 -8.34 1.23 -12.22
N GLN A 13 -8.89 0.91 -11.05
CA GLN A 13 -9.15 1.89 -9.99
C GLN A 13 -7.86 2.46 -9.40
N TRP A 14 -6.81 1.65 -9.27
CA TRP A 14 -5.52 2.14 -8.79
C TRP A 14 -4.89 3.15 -9.75
N ALA A 15 -4.96 2.90 -11.06
CA ALA A 15 -4.50 3.86 -12.06
C ALA A 15 -5.25 5.20 -11.99
N GLU A 16 -6.55 5.20 -11.68
CA GLU A 16 -7.34 6.43 -11.42
C GLU A 16 -6.93 7.09 -10.09
N ALA A 17 -6.79 6.31 -9.02
CA ALA A 17 -6.55 6.82 -7.67
C ALA A 17 -5.13 7.35 -7.44
N PHE A 18 -4.11 6.57 -7.80
CA PHE A 18 -2.72 6.91 -7.53
C PHE A 18 -2.19 8.00 -8.46
N GLY A 19 -2.68 8.03 -9.70
CA GLY A 19 -2.35 9.08 -10.66
C GLY A 19 -0.86 9.23 -10.94
N THR A 20 -0.39 10.47 -11.09
CA THR A 20 0.99 10.80 -11.50
C THR A 20 1.53 12.01 -10.73
N SER A 21 2.87 12.16 -10.70
CA SER A 21 3.57 13.33 -10.15
C SER A 21 3.09 13.71 -8.74
N HIS A 22 2.81 14.98 -8.46
CA HIS A 22 2.43 15.50 -7.15
C HIS A 22 1.19 14.83 -6.53
N HIS A 23 0.31 14.20 -7.33
CA HIS A 23 -0.82 13.46 -6.78
C HIS A 23 -0.37 12.22 -5.99
N ARG A 24 0.75 11.59 -6.36
CA ARG A 24 1.31 10.43 -5.65
C ARG A 24 1.82 10.81 -4.27
N LEU A 25 2.46 11.98 -4.16
CA LEU A 25 2.95 12.51 -2.90
C LEU A 25 1.78 12.88 -1.97
N ASP A 26 0.75 13.57 -2.47
CA ASP A 26 -0.46 13.87 -1.69
C ASP A 26 -1.15 12.59 -1.19
N PHE A 27 -1.28 11.57 -2.06
CA PHE A 27 -1.79 10.25 -1.69
C PHE A 27 -0.97 9.63 -0.56
N GLY A 28 0.35 9.61 -0.69
CA GLY A 28 1.24 9.05 0.31
C GLY A 28 1.19 9.78 1.64
N LEU A 29 1.18 11.11 1.62
CA LEU A 29 1.06 11.91 2.85
C LEU A 29 -0.28 11.66 3.54
N LYS A 30 -1.40 11.58 2.81
CA LYS A 30 -2.69 11.24 3.42
C LYS A 30 -2.67 9.85 4.05
N LEU A 31 -2.15 8.85 3.34
CA LEU A 31 -2.04 7.48 3.83
C LEU A 31 -1.20 7.40 5.11
N TRP A 32 0.03 7.91 5.07
CA TRP A 32 0.94 7.81 6.21
C TRP A 32 0.49 8.64 7.41
N ASN A 33 -0.09 9.82 7.19
CA ASN A 33 -0.68 10.58 8.29
C ASN A 33 -1.87 9.84 8.92
N SER A 34 -2.65 9.12 8.12
CA SER A 34 -3.75 8.27 8.63
C SER A 34 -3.21 7.10 9.47
N ILE A 35 -2.21 6.37 8.95
CA ILE A 35 -1.53 5.28 9.67
C ILE A 35 -0.94 5.76 10.99
N PHE A 36 -0.22 6.88 10.99
CA PHE A 36 0.43 7.38 12.19
C PHE A 36 -0.52 8.03 13.19
N ARG A 37 -1.72 8.43 12.76
CA ARG A 37 -2.77 8.90 13.66
C ARG A 37 -3.41 7.72 14.39
N ASP A 38 -3.69 6.64 13.66
CA ASP A 38 -4.45 5.51 14.19
C ASP A 38 -3.54 4.51 14.94
N ALA A 39 -2.27 4.41 14.55
CA ALA A 39 -1.25 3.57 15.18
C ALA A 39 0.09 4.33 15.34
N PRO A 40 0.18 5.32 16.25
CA PRO A 40 1.36 6.19 16.40
C PRO A 40 2.66 5.44 16.72
N GLU A 41 2.60 4.26 17.33
CA GLU A 41 3.74 3.40 17.62
C GLU A 41 4.46 2.90 16.36
N ILE A 42 3.78 2.84 15.22
CA ILE A 42 4.35 2.44 13.93
C ILE A 42 5.50 3.38 13.51
N ARG A 43 5.49 4.65 13.96
CA ARG A 43 6.60 5.60 13.73
C ARG A 43 7.96 5.06 14.18
N GLY A 44 7.98 4.19 15.19
CA GLY A 44 9.20 3.53 15.67
C GLY A 44 9.93 2.72 14.60
N LEU A 45 9.22 2.20 13.60
CA LEU A 45 9.80 1.45 12.48
C LEU A 45 10.53 2.35 11.47
N PHE A 46 10.24 3.65 11.49
CA PHE A 46 10.63 4.60 10.44
C PHE A 46 11.65 5.64 10.93
N LYS A 47 12.31 5.42 12.07
CA LYS A 47 13.32 6.36 12.61
C LYS A 47 14.48 6.64 11.65
N ARG A 48 14.84 5.68 10.79
CA ARG A 48 15.92 5.84 9.79
C ARG A 48 15.55 6.71 8.58
N VAL A 49 14.28 7.09 8.45
CA VAL A 49 13.75 7.89 7.35
C VAL A 49 12.92 9.07 7.90
N ASP A 50 13.23 9.53 9.11
CA ASP A 50 12.55 10.63 9.79
C ASP A 50 11.01 10.47 9.89
N GLY A 51 10.55 9.27 10.27
CA GLY A 51 9.13 8.98 10.45
C GLY A 51 8.40 9.78 11.54
N ASP A 52 9.09 10.66 12.28
CA ASP A 52 8.44 11.62 13.17
C ASP A 52 7.88 12.82 12.38
N ASN A 53 8.50 13.15 11.24
CA ASN A 53 8.04 14.17 10.31
C ASN A 53 7.74 13.54 8.93
N ALA A 54 6.47 13.24 8.67
CA ALA A 54 6.04 12.67 7.39
C ALA A 54 6.26 13.62 6.19
N TYR A 55 6.48 14.92 6.44
CA TYR A 55 6.78 15.94 5.43
C TYR A 55 8.30 16.18 5.26
N SER A 56 9.15 15.35 5.86
CA SER A 56 10.59 15.40 5.62
C SER A 56 10.92 14.80 4.24
N ALA A 57 11.96 15.30 3.58
CA ALA A 57 12.38 14.77 2.29
C ALA A 57 12.75 13.28 2.37
N GLU A 58 13.32 12.85 3.49
CA GLU A 58 13.67 11.47 3.79
C GLU A 58 12.43 10.57 3.85
N PHE A 59 11.38 11.02 4.52
CA PHE A 59 10.14 10.26 4.65
C PHE A 59 9.32 10.29 3.36
N GLU A 60 9.23 11.43 2.67
CA GLU A 60 8.58 11.53 1.37
C GLU A 60 9.23 10.58 0.35
N ALA A 61 10.56 10.55 0.30
CA ALA A 61 11.28 9.59 -0.54
C ALA A 61 11.00 8.14 -0.13
N HIS A 62 10.80 7.87 1.16
CA HIS A 62 10.41 6.54 1.64
C HIS A 62 8.98 6.17 1.24
N ALA A 63 8.03 7.09 1.40
CA ALA A 63 6.65 6.91 1.00
C ALA A 63 6.53 6.57 -0.48
N GLU A 64 7.24 7.30 -1.34
CA GLU A 64 7.31 7.02 -2.77
C GLU A 64 7.89 5.63 -3.08
N ARG A 65 8.88 5.14 -2.32
CA ARG A 65 9.39 3.77 -2.50
C ARG A 65 8.35 2.71 -2.14
N VAL A 66 7.59 2.92 -1.07
CA VAL A 66 6.52 1.99 -0.65
C VAL A 66 5.38 1.98 -1.66
N LEU A 67 4.92 3.16 -2.09
CA LEU A 67 3.84 3.28 -3.06
C LEU A 67 4.25 2.84 -4.46
N GLY A 68 5.49 3.07 -4.88
CA GLY A 68 6.02 2.51 -6.11
C GLY A 68 6.08 0.98 -6.09
N GLY A 69 6.41 0.38 -4.93
CA GLY A 69 6.33 -1.06 -4.71
C GLY A 69 4.89 -1.58 -4.84
N LEU A 70 3.93 -0.89 -4.22
CA LEU A 70 2.50 -1.22 -4.34
C LEU A 70 1.98 -1.05 -5.78
N ASP A 71 2.36 0.03 -6.47
CA ASP A 71 2.01 0.33 -7.85
C ASP A 71 2.45 -0.79 -8.80
N MET A 72 3.69 -1.25 -8.64
CA MET A 72 4.21 -2.40 -9.38
C MET A 72 3.42 -3.67 -9.06
N THR A 73 3.19 -3.99 -7.79
CA THR A 73 2.46 -5.19 -7.38
C THR A 73 1.03 -5.20 -7.92
N ILE A 74 0.31 -4.08 -7.85
CA ILE A 74 -1.04 -3.95 -8.40
C ILE A 74 -1.00 -4.08 -9.92
N SER A 75 -0.06 -3.44 -10.60
CA SER A 75 0.08 -3.50 -12.06
C SER A 75 0.31 -4.91 -12.59
N LEU A 76 0.83 -5.83 -11.77
CA LEU A 76 1.10 -7.22 -12.12
C LEU A 76 -0.05 -8.19 -11.79
N LEU A 77 -1.18 -7.75 -11.23
CA LEU A 77 -2.26 -8.64 -10.79
C LEU A 77 -2.82 -9.60 -11.88
N ASP A 78 -2.70 -9.26 -13.16
CA ASP A 78 -3.12 -10.08 -14.32
C ASP A 78 -1.98 -10.90 -14.94
N ASP A 79 -0.75 -10.81 -14.42
CA ASP A 79 0.38 -11.67 -14.76
C ASP A 79 0.81 -12.42 -13.48
N GLN A 80 0.22 -13.60 -13.27
CA GLN A 80 0.41 -14.37 -12.03
C GLN A 80 1.89 -14.67 -11.75
N ALA A 81 2.69 -14.98 -12.78
CA ALA A 81 4.09 -15.34 -12.59
C ALA A 81 4.92 -14.13 -12.13
N ALA A 82 4.71 -12.96 -12.76
CA ALA A 82 5.37 -11.73 -12.36
C ALA A 82 4.87 -11.22 -10.99
N PHE A 83 3.58 -11.35 -10.73
CA PHE A 83 2.96 -11.02 -9.44
C PHE A 83 3.58 -11.83 -8.29
N ASP A 84 3.68 -13.16 -8.44
CA ASP A 84 4.25 -14.04 -7.42
C ASP A 84 5.74 -13.73 -7.17
N ALA A 85 6.49 -13.45 -8.24
CA ALA A 85 7.89 -13.04 -8.13
C ALA A 85 8.04 -11.71 -7.37
N GLN A 86 7.16 -10.74 -7.63
CA GLN A 86 7.14 -9.45 -6.94
C GLN A 86 6.76 -9.60 -5.46
N LEU A 87 5.77 -10.44 -5.14
CA LEU A 87 5.41 -10.75 -3.75
C LEU A 87 6.56 -11.43 -2.99
N ALA A 88 7.24 -12.39 -3.61
CA ALA A 88 8.41 -13.04 -3.01
C ALA A 88 9.55 -12.02 -2.76
N HIS A 89 9.77 -11.09 -3.69
CA HIS A 89 10.71 -9.99 -3.50
C HIS A 89 10.33 -9.11 -2.31
N LEU A 90 9.08 -8.65 -2.24
CA LEU A 90 8.61 -7.82 -1.11
C LEU A 90 8.67 -8.57 0.22
N LYS A 91 8.30 -9.86 0.26
CA LYS A 91 8.47 -10.71 1.45
C LYS A 91 9.92 -10.70 1.94
N SER A 92 10.89 -10.94 1.04
CA SER A 92 12.32 -10.91 1.40
C SER A 92 12.77 -9.57 1.97
N GLN A 93 12.20 -8.44 1.51
CA GLN A 93 12.54 -7.11 2.03
C GLN A 93 11.98 -6.85 3.43
N HIS A 94 10.88 -7.53 3.80
CA HIS A 94 10.17 -7.32 5.06
C HIS A 94 10.47 -8.38 6.12
N ALA A 95 10.98 -9.56 5.72
CA ALA A 95 11.23 -10.70 6.62
C ALA A 95 12.07 -10.34 7.86
N GLU A 96 13.12 -9.55 7.70
CA GLU A 96 14.03 -9.19 8.80
C GLU A 96 13.62 -7.90 9.55
N ARG A 97 12.48 -7.28 9.18
CA ARG A 97 12.07 -5.99 9.76
C ARG A 97 11.29 -6.12 11.07
N ASN A 98 10.96 -7.34 11.51
CA ASN A 98 10.20 -7.61 12.75
C ASN A 98 8.90 -6.79 12.85
N ILE A 99 8.19 -6.66 11.73
CA ILE A 99 6.92 -5.93 11.64
C ILE A 99 5.81 -6.83 12.19
N LYS A 100 5.02 -6.31 13.13
CA LYS A 100 3.86 -7.04 13.67
C LYS A 100 2.82 -7.27 12.57
N ALA A 101 2.20 -8.45 12.56
CA ALA A 101 1.13 -8.79 11.62
C ALA A 101 0.02 -7.72 11.61
N ASP A 102 -0.38 -7.23 12.79
CA ASP A 102 -1.40 -6.20 12.95
C ASP A 102 -1.10 -4.90 12.19
N TYR A 103 0.17 -4.54 12.00
CA TYR A 103 0.56 -3.33 11.27
C TYR A 103 0.27 -3.43 9.76
N TYR A 104 0.27 -4.64 9.19
CA TYR A 104 -0.21 -4.85 7.83
C TYR A 104 -1.72 -4.64 7.75
N GLY A 105 -2.47 -5.07 8.77
CA GLY A 105 -3.91 -4.80 8.89
C GLY A 105 -4.20 -3.29 8.96
N VAL A 106 -3.44 -2.54 9.75
CA VAL A 106 -3.52 -1.06 9.79
C VAL A 106 -3.26 -0.48 8.40
N PHE A 107 -2.20 -0.91 7.71
CA PHE A 107 -1.92 -0.44 6.35
C PHE A 107 -3.09 -0.66 5.39
N VAL A 108 -3.69 -1.86 5.41
CA VAL A 108 -4.86 -2.17 4.56
C VAL A 108 -6.06 -1.28 4.90
N ASN A 109 -6.38 -1.13 6.19
CA ASN A 109 -7.51 -0.33 6.64
C ASN A 109 -7.35 1.15 6.24
N GLU A 110 -6.17 1.73 6.47
CA GLU A 110 -5.91 3.12 6.12
C GLU A 110 -5.86 3.35 4.60
N LEU A 111 -5.34 2.39 3.84
CA LEU A 111 -5.40 2.46 2.38
C LEU A 111 -6.85 2.45 1.88
N LEU A 112 -7.69 1.55 2.43
CA LEU A 112 -9.13 1.51 2.13
C LEU A 112 -9.87 2.77 2.57
N ALA A 113 -9.42 3.46 3.62
CA ALA A 113 -9.99 4.72 4.09
C ALA A 113 -9.62 5.91 3.19
N VAL A 114 -8.44 5.88 2.56
CA VAL A 114 -7.95 6.95 1.67
C VAL A 114 -8.49 6.82 0.24
N LEU A 115 -8.67 5.60 -0.28
CA LEU A 115 -9.16 5.36 -1.65
C LEU A 115 -10.46 6.12 -2.02
N PRO A 116 -11.49 6.25 -1.15
CA PRO A 116 -12.70 7.02 -1.44
C PRO A 116 -12.46 8.48 -1.82
N ASP A 117 -11.41 9.12 -1.30
CA ASP A 117 -11.09 10.52 -1.64
C ASP A 117 -10.74 10.69 -3.12
N TYR A 118 -10.31 9.61 -3.78
CA TYR A 118 -9.86 9.60 -5.17
C TYR A 118 -10.84 8.89 -6.12
N LEU A 119 -11.60 7.92 -5.62
CA LEU A 119 -12.53 7.10 -6.42
C LEU A 119 -14.00 7.43 -6.20
N GLY A 120 -14.32 8.15 -5.12
CA GLY A 120 -15.68 8.43 -4.70
C GLY A 120 -16.54 7.15 -4.61
N THR A 121 -17.77 7.25 -5.10
CA THR A 121 -18.74 6.13 -5.08
C THR A 121 -18.41 5.00 -6.05
N LYS A 122 -17.37 5.13 -6.89
CA LYS A 122 -16.97 4.05 -7.81
C LYS A 122 -16.18 2.95 -7.11
N LEU A 123 -15.64 3.21 -5.92
CA LEU A 123 -14.77 2.27 -5.18
C LEU A 123 -15.43 0.90 -5.04
N ASP A 124 -14.74 -0.14 -5.49
CA ASP A 124 -15.15 -1.52 -5.23
C ASP A 124 -14.47 -2.02 -3.96
N PHE A 125 -15.07 -1.71 -2.81
CA PHE A 125 -14.47 -1.99 -1.51
C PHE A 125 -14.14 -3.48 -1.34
N LYS A 126 -15.01 -4.39 -1.81
CA LYS A 126 -14.80 -5.84 -1.70
C LYS A 126 -13.59 -6.29 -2.52
N ALA A 127 -13.49 -5.87 -3.79
CA ALA A 127 -12.35 -6.22 -4.64
C ALA A 127 -11.03 -5.71 -4.03
N TRP A 128 -11.02 -4.47 -3.52
CA TRP A 128 -9.84 -3.91 -2.86
C TRP A 128 -9.47 -4.67 -1.59
N SER A 129 -10.42 -4.92 -0.68
CA SER A 129 -10.15 -5.66 0.56
C SER A 129 -9.58 -7.04 0.30
N GLU A 130 -10.14 -7.78 -0.67
CA GLU A 130 -9.67 -9.13 -0.96
C GLU A 130 -8.31 -9.16 -1.68
N CYS A 131 -8.07 -8.26 -2.63
CA CYS A 131 -6.78 -8.20 -3.32
C CYS A 131 -5.65 -7.65 -2.43
N LEU A 132 -5.93 -6.64 -1.60
CA LEU A 132 -4.98 -6.19 -0.59
C LEU A 132 -4.69 -7.28 0.43
N GLY A 133 -5.70 -8.05 0.85
CA GLY A 133 -5.52 -9.20 1.73
C GLY A 133 -4.56 -10.26 1.17
N VAL A 134 -4.66 -10.56 -0.14
CA VAL A 134 -3.70 -11.45 -0.82
C VAL A 134 -2.29 -10.86 -0.83
N ILE A 135 -2.15 -9.57 -1.16
CA ILE A 135 -0.85 -8.89 -1.24
C ILE A 135 -0.17 -8.84 0.13
N THR A 136 -0.86 -8.37 1.17
CA THR A 136 -0.29 -8.26 2.51
C THR A 136 -0.10 -9.62 3.16
N GLY A 137 -1.01 -10.56 2.90
CA GLY A 137 -0.87 -11.96 3.28
C GLY A 137 0.49 -12.51 2.87
N ALA A 138 0.78 -12.47 1.57
CA ALA A 138 2.02 -12.99 1.00
C ALA A 138 3.31 -12.29 1.47
N ILE A 139 3.25 -11.05 1.97
CA ILE A 139 4.42 -10.33 2.47
C ILE A 139 4.74 -10.69 3.92
N HIS A 140 3.71 -10.92 4.75
CA HIS A 140 3.87 -11.15 6.19
C HIS A 140 3.93 -12.63 6.60
N ASP A 141 3.26 -13.53 5.87
CA ASP A 141 3.42 -14.99 5.97
C ASP A 141 4.80 -15.40 5.45
#